data_AF-A0A2V9BJ60-F1
#
_entry.id   AF-A0A2V9BJ60-F1
#
_cell.length_a   1.000
_cell.length_b   1.000
_cell.length_c   1.000
_cell.angle_alpha   90.00
_cell.angle_beta   90.00
_cell.angle_gamma   90.00
#
_symmetry.space_group_name_H-M   'P 1'
#
loop_
_entity.id
_entity.type
_entity.pdbx_description
1 polymer ?
#
loop_
_entity_poly.entity_id
_entity_poly.type
_entity_poly.pdbx_seq_one_letter_code
_entity_poly.pdbx_strand_id
1 'polypeptide(L)'
;MRISSRSAARIAICVQFAALIRCLAEYFRLKHALGPALSLARVGPFILGALVSSVCALAAVLSYFAEKYWLAVGVAALNVALLFWLKFAS
;
A
#
# COMPACT_ATOMS: atom_id res chain seq x y z
N MET A 1 -23.43 -15.07 -3.06
CA MET A 1 -22.70 -14.82 -1.79
C MET A 1 -22.75 -13.31 -1.51
N ARG A 2 -23.54 -12.87 -0.51
CA ARG A 2 -23.72 -11.45 -0.21
C ARG A 2 -22.55 -11.00 0.68
N ILE A 3 -21.55 -10.34 0.10
CA ILE A 3 -20.40 -9.86 0.88
C ILE A 3 -20.90 -8.77 1.82
N SER A 4 -20.84 -9.03 3.13
CA SER A 4 -21.12 -8.02 4.16
C SER A 4 -20.07 -6.91 4.08
N SER A 5 -20.47 -5.65 4.27
CA SER A 5 -19.58 -4.48 4.24
C SER A 5 -18.37 -4.64 5.16
N ARG A 6 -18.53 -5.36 6.27
CA ARG A 6 -17.46 -5.69 7.21
C ARG A 6 -16.41 -6.63 6.61
N SER A 7 -16.86 -7.65 5.85
CA SER A 7 -15.96 -8.57 5.14
C SER A 7 -15.21 -7.85 4.02
N ALA A 8 -15.87 -6.95 3.29
CA ALA A 8 -15.23 -6.13 2.27
C ALA A 8 -14.13 -5.22 2.86
N ALA A 9 -14.39 -4.58 4.01
CA ALA A 9 -13.39 -3.75 4.67
C ALA A 9 -12.21 -4.55 5.22
N ARG A 10 -12.42 -5.78 5.73
CA ARG A 10 -11.31 -6.67 6.13
C ARG A 10 -10.42 -7.03 4.95
N ILE A 11 -11.02 -7.39 3.81
CA ILE A 11 -10.27 -7.70 2.58
C ILE A 11 -9.49 -6.46 2.12
N ALA A 12 -10.10 -5.28 2.14
CA ALA A 12 -9.46 -4.02 1.77
C ALA A 12 -8.22 -3.73 2.62
N ILE A 13 -8.30 -3.94 3.94
CA ILE A 13 -7.16 -3.80 4.86
C ILE A 13 -6.07 -4.82 4.53
N CYS A 14 -6.41 -6.09 4.31
CA CYS A 14 -5.44 -7.11 3.92
C CYS A 14 -4.69 -6.74 2.62
N VAL A 15 -5.41 -6.21 1.63
CA VAL A 15 -4.81 -5.73 0.38
C VAL A 15 -3.83 -4.58 0.62
N GLN A 16 -4.17 -3.65 1.52
CA GLN A 16 -3.26 -2.55 1.88
C GLN A 16 -1.96 -3.04 2.53
N PHE A 17 -2.05 -4.00 3.46
CA PHE A 17 -0.86 -4.61 4.05
C PHE A 17 -0.04 -5.38 3.01
N ALA A 18 -0.68 -6.11 2.09
CA ALA A 18 0.01 -6.80 1.01
C ALA A 18 0.76 -5.81 0.08
N ALA A 19 0.14 -4.66 -0.23
CA ALA A 19 0.77 -3.59 -1.01
C ALA A 19 2.00 -3.00 -0.29
N LEU A 20 1.89 -2.76 1.02
CA LEU A 20 3.00 -2.30 1.84
C LEU A 20 4.17 -3.31 1.86
N ILE A 21 3.87 -4.59 2.08
CA ILE A 21 4.86 -5.68 2.04
C ILE A 21 5.53 -5.73 0.67
N ARG A 22 4.77 -5.58 -0.43
CA ARG A 22 5.32 -5.53 -1.79
C ARG A 22 6.32 -4.38 -1.95
N CYS A 23 6.00 -3.17 -1.50
CA CYS A 23 6.91 -2.01 -1.59
C CYS A 23 8.19 -2.23 -0.79
N LEU A 24 8.09 -2.73 0.44
CA LEU A 24 9.25 -3.06 1.28
C LEU A 24 10.10 -4.18 0.67
N ALA A 25 9.48 -5.27 0.22
CA ALA A 25 10.19 -6.39 -0.38
C ALA A 25 10.95 -5.97 -1.65
N GLU A 26 10.37 -5.10 -2.47
CA GLU A 26 11.02 -4.60 -3.68
C GLU A 26 12.24 -3.72 -3.35
N TYR A 27 12.13 -2.87 -2.32
CA TYR A 27 13.27 -2.12 -1.79
C TYR A 27 14.43 -3.06 -1.37
N PHE A 28 14.14 -4.08 -0.56
CA PHE A 28 15.16 -5.03 -0.10
C PHE A 28 15.74 -5.86 -1.24
N ARG A 29 14.92 -6.27 -2.22
CA ARG A 29 15.36 -6.98 -3.43
C ARG A 29 16.32 -6.13 -4.25
N LEU A 30 15.99 -4.86 -4.50
CA LEU A 30 16.84 -3.92 -5.24
C LEU A 30 18.15 -3.67 -4.49
N LYS A 31 18.07 -3.45 -3.17
CA LYS A 31 19.25 -3.29 -2.31
C LYS A 31 20.18 -4.51 -2.37
N HIS A 32 19.63 -5.71 -2.38
CA HIS A 32 20.40 -6.94 -2.49
C HIS A 32 21.02 -7.13 -3.89
N ALA A 33 20.28 -6.81 -4.96
CA ALA A 33 20.72 -7.02 -6.34
C ALA A 33 21.78 -6.00 -6.83
N LEU A 34 21.69 -4.73 -6.42
CA LEU A 34 22.62 -3.67 -6.88
C LEU A 34 23.69 -3.28 -5.86
N GLY A 35 23.56 -3.67 -4.59
CA GLY A 35 24.57 -3.41 -3.56
C GLY A 35 24.99 -1.93 -3.48
N PRO A 36 26.30 -1.59 -3.47
CA PRO A 36 26.79 -0.22 -3.34
C PRO A 36 26.57 0.67 -4.58
N ALA A 37 26.17 0.11 -5.73
CA ALA A 37 25.83 0.86 -6.94
C ALA A 37 24.37 1.38 -6.93
N LEU A 38 23.64 1.16 -5.84
CA LEU A 38 22.25 1.54 -5.69
C LEU A 38 22.12 3.06 -5.53
N SER A 39 21.82 3.76 -6.62
CA SER A 39 21.48 5.18 -6.57
C SER A 39 20.16 5.40 -5.85
N LEU A 40 20.17 6.29 -4.84
CA LEU A 40 18.99 6.67 -4.05
C LEU A 40 17.81 7.12 -4.95
N ALA A 41 18.13 7.68 -6.12
CA ALA A 41 17.15 8.12 -7.12
C ALA A 41 16.25 7.00 -7.64
N ARG A 42 16.75 5.76 -7.73
CA ARG A 42 15.98 4.61 -8.23
C ARG A 42 15.12 3.96 -7.14
N VAL A 43 15.39 4.29 -5.89
CA VAL A 43 14.79 3.66 -4.71
C VAL A 43 13.77 4.56 -4.02
N GLY A 44 13.94 5.88 -4.14
CA GLY A 44 13.00 6.90 -3.70
C GLY A 44 11.51 6.59 -3.94
N PRO A 45 11.07 6.21 -5.16
CA PRO A 45 9.67 5.91 -5.43
C PRO A 45 9.11 4.72 -4.63
N PHE A 46 9.94 3.71 -4.33
CA PHE A 46 9.51 2.55 -3.53
C PHE A 46 9.38 2.88 -2.05
N ILE A 47 10.28 3.70 -1.51
CA ILE A 47 10.20 4.18 -0.13
C ILE A 47 8.97 5.08 0.03
N LEU A 48 8.73 5.97 -0.94
CA LEU A 48 7.55 6.84 -0.96
C LEU A 48 6.25 6.01 -1.04
N GLY A 49 6.22 4.99 -1.91
CA GLY A 49 5.08 4.07 -2.01
C GLY A 49 4.82 3.27 -0.73
N ALA A 50 5.88 2.85 -0.02
CA ALA A 50 5.76 2.18 1.27
C ALA A 50 5.20 3.11 2.36
N LEU A 51 5.65 4.37 2.39
CA LEU A 51 5.18 5.38 3.33
C LEU A 51 3.70 5.74 3.09
N VAL A 52 3.31 5.94 1.83
CA VAL A 52 1.91 6.16 1.47
C VAL A 52 1.05 4.96 1.89
N SER A 53 1.51 3.74 1.56
CA SER A 53 0.77 2.53 1.90
C SER A 53 0.60 2.33 3.40
N SER A 54 1.58 2.74 4.22
CA SER A 54 1.48 2.62 5.68
C SER A 54 0.45 3.59 6.25
N VAL A 55 0.43 4.83 5.76
CA VAL A 55 -0.57 5.84 6.13
C VAL A 55 -1.97 5.40 5.70
N CYS A 56 -2.11 4.91 4.47
CA CYS A 56 -3.39 4.40 3.97
C CYS A 56 -3.87 3.17 4.76
N ALA A 57 -2.95 2.27 5.15
CA ALA A 57 -3.30 1.09 5.94
C ALA A 57 -3.80 1.50 7.33
N LEU A 58 -3.12 2.45 7.97
CA LEU A 58 -3.55 3.02 9.25
C LEU A 58 -4.94 3.68 9.14
N ALA A 59 -5.17 4.48 8.09
CA ALA A 59 -6.46 5.12 7.86
C ALA A 59 -7.60 4.11 7.61
N ALA A 60 -7.32 3.01 6.91
CA ALA A 60 -8.28 1.93 6.68
C ALA A 60 -8.61 1.17 7.97
N VAL A 61 -7.60 0.90 8.82
CA VAL A 61 -7.80 0.27 10.14
C VAL A 61 -8.64 1.17 11.03
N LEU A 62 -8.32 2.46 11.15
CA LEU A 62 -9.09 3.44 11.93
C LEU A 62 -10.54 3.54 11.44
N SER A 63 -10.74 3.56 10.12
CA SER A 63 -12.07 3.58 9.51
C SER A 63 -12.89 2.32 9.81
N TYR A 64 -12.22 1.16 9.87
CA TYR A 64 -12.87 -0.10 10.25
C TYR A 64 -13.30 -0.13 11.72
N PHE A 65 -12.47 0.41 12.64
CA PHE A 65 -12.84 0.56 14.05
C PHE A 65 -13.97 1.58 14.26
N ALA A 66 -14.04 2.62 13.43
CA ALA A 66 -15.13 3.60 13.44
C ALA A 66 -16.43 3.11 12.74
N GLU A 67 -16.51 1.83 12.38
CA GLU A 67 -17.62 1.20 11.62
C GLU A 67 -17.89 1.84 10.24
N LYS A 68 -17.00 2.69 9.75
CA LYS A 68 -17.06 3.35 8.44
C LYS A 68 -16.43 2.48 7.37
N TYR A 69 -17.02 1.33 7.11
CA TYR A 69 -16.48 0.30 6.20
C TYR A 69 -16.26 0.79 4.76
N TRP A 70 -17.13 1.68 4.26
CA TRP A 70 -16.99 2.25 2.91
C TRP A 70 -15.77 3.16 2.76
N LEU A 71 -15.36 3.85 3.84
CA LEU A 71 -14.13 4.64 3.82
C LEU A 71 -12.89 3.74 3.75
N ALA A 72 -12.89 2.61 4.45
CA ALA A 72 -11.77 1.65 4.36
C ALA A 72 -11.57 1.12 2.94
N VAL A 73 -12.67 0.84 2.22
CA VAL A 73 -12.64 0.43 0.81
C VAL A 73 -12.15 1.56 -0.10
N GLY A 74 -12.64 2.79 0.12
CA GLY A 74 -12.19 3.96 -0.63
C GLY A 74 -10.69 4.25 -0.47
N VAL A 75 -10.16 4.16 0.75
CA VAL A 75 -8.73 4.34 1.01
C VAL A 75 -7.90 3.24 0.34
N ALA A 76 -8.39 1.99 0.32
CA ALA A 76 -7.69 0.91 -0.39
C ALA A 76 -7.65 1.14 -1.90
N ALA A 77 -8.76 1.56 -2.51
CA ALA A 77 -8.81 1.90 -3.93
C ALA A 77 -7.86 3.08 -4.25
N LEU A 78 -7.84 4.11 -3.41
CA LEU A 78 -6.94 5.25 -3.55
C LEU A 78 -5.47 4.82 -3.45
N ASN A 79 -5.12 3.96 -2.49
CA ASN A 79 -3.75 3.48 -2.33
C ASN A 79 -3.27 2.69 -3.57
N VAL A 80 -4.12 1.81 -4.10
CA VAL A 80 -3.81 1.07 -5.34
C VAL A 80 -3.63 2.01 -6.53
N ALA A 81 -4.50 3.01 -6.70
CA ALA A 81 -4.38 4.00 -7.76
C ALA A 81 -3.08 4.81 -7.64
N LEU A 82 -2.70 5.22 -6.42
CA LEU A 82 -1.47 5.97 -6.18
C LEU A 82 -0.21 5.15 -6.48
N LEU A 83 -0.21 3.86 -6.09
CA LEU A 83 0.87 2.94 -6.39
C LEU A 83 1.00 2.69 -7.90
N PHE A 84 -0.12 2.60 -8.61
CA PHE A 84 -0.11 2.53 -10.07
C PHE A 84 0.50 3.79 -10.69
N TRP A 85 0.08 4.97 -10.21
CA TRP A 85 0.64 6.23 -10.68
C TRP A 85 2.13 6.34 -10.45
N LEU A 86 2.61 6.00 -9.24
CA LEU A 86 4.04 6.00 -8.91
C LEU A 86 4.85 5.04 -9.78
N LYS A 87 4.26 3.92 -10.21
CA LYS A 87 4.91 2.99 -11.13
C LYS A 87 4.99 3.52 -12.56
N PHE A 88 3.99 4.28 -13.02
CA PHE A 88 4.01 4.87 -14.36
C PHE A 88 4.80 6.18 -14.45
N ALA A 89 4.92 6.90 -13.33
CA ALA A 89 5.67 8.15 -13.23
C ALA A 89 7.18 7.97 -12.99
N SER A 90 7.61 6.74 -12.67
CA SER A 90 9.01 6.37 -12.41
C SER A 90 9.58 5.47 -13.50
#